data_AF-A0A7W6AJG6-F1
#
_entry.id   AF-A0A7W6AJG6-F1
#
_cell.length_a   1.000
_cell.length_b   1.000
_cell.length_c   1.000
_cell.angle_alpha   90.00
_cell.angle_beta   90.00
_cell.angle_gamma   90.00
#
_symmetry.space_group_name_H-M   'P 1'
#
loop_
_entity.id
_entity.type
_entity.pdbx_description
1 polymer ?
#
loop_
_entity_poly.entity_id
_entity_poly.type
_entity_poly.pdbx_seq_one_letter_code
_entity_poly.pdbx_strand_id
1 'polypeptide(L)'
;MALVALMLKGYRPLARRFSAAGGEIDLVMRRGRTIVFVEVKARASIADAQVAIDAHKRRRFSRAVRVWLARHPPPSDATLRADAVFVGRRAWPVHLVDAFAIE
;
A
#
# COMPACT_ATOMS: atom_id res chain seq x y z
N MET A 1 12.00 -6.21 -4.72
CA MET A 1 11.39 -7.40 -4.08
C MET A 1 9.88 -7.26 -3.88
N ALA A 2 9.37 -6.22 -3.17
CA ALA A 2 7.93 -6.08 -2.91
C ALA A 2 7.04 -6.11 -4.18
N LEU A 3 7.40 -5.32 -5.20
CA LEU A 3 6.71 -5.31 -6.50
C LEU A 3 6.64 -6.71 -7.14
N VAL A 4 7.77 -7.41 -7.21
CA VAL A 4 7.85 -8.76 -7.79
C VAL A 4 6.99 -9.76 -7.01
N ALA A 5 7.04 -9.72 -5.67
CA ALA A 5 6.24 -10.59 -4.83
C ALA A 5 4.73 -10.39 -5.05
N LEU A 6 4.29 -9.14 -5.25
CA LEU A 6 2.90 -8.83 -5.56
C LEU A 6 2.53 -9.23 -7.00
N MET A 7 3.43 -9.04 -7.97
CA MET A 7 3.21 -9.49 -9.34
C MET A 7 3.03 -11.00 -9.43
N LEU A 8 3.84 -11.77 -8.69
CA LEU A 8 3.70 -13.22 -8.58
C LEU A 8 2.38 -13.66 -7.92
N LYS A 9 1.76 -12.79 -7.11
CA LYS A 9 0.41 -12.99 -6.56
C LYS A 9 -0.72 -12.55 -7.51
N GLY A 10 -0.39 -12.17 -8.75
CA GLY A 10 -1.35 -11.73 -9.76
C GLY A 10 -1.77 -10.26 -9.66
N TYR A 11 -1.04 -9.43 -8.91
CA TYR A 11 -1.26 -7.99 -8.91
C TYR A 11 -0.55 -7.33 -10.10
N ARG A 12 -1.21 -6.36 -10.72
CA ARG A 12 -0.64 -5.53 -11.78
C ARG A 12 -0.27 -4.15 -11.23
N PRO A 13 0.94 -3.63 -11.47
CA PRO A 13 1.30 -2.29 -11.05
C PRO A 13 0.51 -1.24 -11.82
N LEU A 14 -0.01 -0.24 -11.11
CA LEU A 14 -0.63 0.96 -11.65
C LEU A 14 0.29 2.18 -11.50
N ALA A 15 0.93 2.32 -10.33
CA ALA A 15 1.88 3.38 -10.06
C ALA A 15 2.95 2.94 -9.05
N ARG A 16 4.07 3.65 -9.01
CA ARG A 16 5.17 3.45 -8.06
C ARG A 16 5.61 4.81 -7.53
N ARG A 17 5.94 4.90 -6.23
CA ARG A 17 6.40 6.10 -5.54
C ARG A 17 5.50 7.31 -5.85
N PHE A 18 4.21 7.15 -5.57
CA PHE A 18 3.24 8.22 -5.77
C PHE A 18 3.21 9.13 -4.54
N SER A 19 3.59 10.39 -4.72
CA SER A 19 3.58 11.39 -3.64
C SER A 19 2.56 12.49 -3.96
N ALA A 20 1.66 12.76 -3.03
CA ALA A 20 0.62 13.78 -3.17
C ALA A 20 0.10 14.26 -1.81
N ALA A 21 -0.31 15.53 -1.73
CA ALA A 21 -0.93 16.12 -0.53
C ALA A 21 -0.14 15.89 0.78
N GLY A 22 1.20 15.85 0.69
CA GLY A 22 2.11 15.60 1.81
C GLY A 22 2.20 14.13 2.27
N GLY A 23 1.51 13.21 1.59
CA GLY A 23 1.62 11.77 1.78
C GLY A 23 2.33 11.08 0.62
N GLU A 24 2.80 9.87 0.87
CA GLU A 24 3.48 9.03 -0.11
C GLU A 24 2.88 7.62 -0.10
N ILE A 25 2.86 6.99 -1.27
CA ILE A 25 2.41 5.63 -1.49
C ILE A 25 3.49 4.92 -2.32
N ASP A 26 4.10 3.88 -1.76
CA ASP A 26 5.21 3.19 -2.42
C ASP A 26 4.77 2.50 -3.71
N LEU A 27 3.64 1.79 -3.68
CA LEU A 27 3.09 1.10 -4.84
C LEU A 27 1.56 1.23 -4.88
N VAL A 28 1.02 1.45 -6.07
CA VAL A 28 -0.42 1.28 -6.34
C VAL A 28 -0.56 0.10 -7.27
N MET A 29 -1.37 -0.87 -6.87
CA MET A 29 -1.48 -2.17 -7.52
C MET A 29 -2.95 -2.53 -7.74
N ARG A 30 -3.23 -3.37 -8.74
CA ARG A 30 -4.60 -3.84 -9.04
C ARG A 30 -4.65 -5.34 -9.18
N ARG A 31 -5.69 -5.96 -8.63
CA ARG A 31 -6.01 -7.38 -8.86
C ARG A 31 -7.52 -7.50 -9.10
N GLY A 32 -7.91 -7.75 -10.34
CA GLY A 32 -9.32 -7.71 -10.74
C GLY A 32 -9.94 -6.33 -10.52
N ARG A 33 -10.99 -6.27 -9.69
CA ARG A 33 -11.70 -5.06 -9.24
C ARG A 33 -11.10 -4.41 -8.00
N THR A 34 -10.08 -5.02 -7.40
CA THR A 34 -9.47 -4.49 -6.19
C THR A 34 -8.26 -3.63 -6.51
N ILE A 35 -8.27 -2.39 -6.02
CA ILE A 35 -7.11 -1.49 -6.03
C ILE A 35 -6.48 -1.53 -4.65
N VAL A 36 -5.18 -1.68 -4.62
CA VAL A 36 -4.40 -1.81 -3.40
C VAL A 36 -3.31 -0.76 -3.37
N PHE A 37 -3.32 0.04 -2.33
CA PHE A 37 -2.29 1.01 -2.01
C PHE A 37 -1.33 0.35 -1.01
N VAL A 38 -0.08 0.16 -1.40
CA VAL A 38 0.88 -0.63 -0.64
C VAL A 38 1.95 0.28 -0.07
N GLU A 39 2.16 0.16 1.24
CA GLU A 39 3.33 0.69 1.94
C GLU A 39 4.41 -0.41 2.05
N VAL A 40 5.65 -0.14 1.65
CA VAL A 40 6.76 -1.09 1.75
C VAL A 40 7.59 -0.76 3.00
N LYS A 41 7.65 -1.70 3.94
CA LYS A 41 8.41 -1.56 5.18
C LYS A 41 9.61 -2.50 5.22
N ALA A 42 10.74 -2.01 5.72
CA ALA A 42 11.87 -2.89 6.03
C ALA A 42 11.54 -3.74 7.26
N ARG A 43 11.80 -5.05 7.18
CA ARG A 43 11.60 -6.02 8.25
C ARG A 43 12.76 -5.91 9.25
N ALA A 44 12.83 -4.82 10.01
CA ALA A 44 13.82 -4.66 11.09
C ALA A 44 13.29 -5.21 12.43
N SER A 45 11.98 -5.16 12.69
CA SER A 45 11.35 -5.86 13.80
C SER A 45 9.85 -6.03 13.52
N ILE A 46 9.39 -7.27 13.38
CA ILE A 46 7.95 -7.58 13.33
C ILE A 46 7.28 -7.13 14.66
N ALA A 47 8.06 -7.06 15.75
CA ALA A 47 7.64 -6.64 17.08
C ALA A 47 7.42 -5.11 17.25
N ASP A 48 8.20 -4.22 16.61
CA ASP A 48 7.96 -2.76 16.75
C ASP A 48 7.00 -2.21 15.69
N ALA A 49 6.72 -2.98 14.62
CA ALA A 49 5.89 -2.52 13.51
C ALA A 49 4.39 -2.42 13.85
N GLN A 50 3.94 -3.03 14.96
CA GLN A 50 2.52 -3.07 15.35
C GLN A 50 2.06 -1.90 16.24
N VAL A 51 2.96 -1.05 16.78
CA VAL A 51 2.55 -0.12 17.86
C VAL A 51 2.38 1.35 17.46
N ALA A 52 2.86 1.83 16.31
CA ALA A 52 2.62 3.23 15.94
C ALA A 52 2.67 3.45 14.43
N ILE A 53 1.63 3.04 13.70
CA ILE A 53 1.28 3.84 12.53
C ILE A 53 0.59 5.08 13.11
N ASP A 54 1.42 6.07 13.44
CA ASP A 54 1.02 7.40 13.87
C ASP A 54 -0.20 7.85 13.05
N ALA A 55 -1.28 8.24 13.73
CA ALA A 55 -2.51 8.69 13.08
C ALA A 55 -2.23 9.80 12.06
N HIS A 56 -1.17 10.58 12.26
CA HIS A 56 -0.69 11.55 11.28
C HIS A 56 -0.21 10.91 9.97
N LYS A 57 0.50 9.78 10.03
CA LYS A 57 0.93 9.03 8.83
C LYS A 57 -0.27 8.43 8.10
N ARG A 58 -1.26 7.89 8.82
CA ARG A 58 -2.51 7.39 8.21
C ARG A 58 -3.25 8.50 7.49
N ARG A 59 -3.46 9.65 8.14
CA ARG A 59 -4.11 10.82 7.53
C ARG A 59 -3.41 11.27 6.24
N ARG A 60 -2.09 11.35 6.23
CA ARG A 60 -1.32 11.74 5.03
C ARG A 60 -1.42 10.69 3.93
N PHE A 61 -1.34 9.42 4.27
CA PHE A 61 -1.55 8.33 3.31
C PHE A 61 -2.95 8.40 2.69
N SER A 62 -4.00 8.53 3.50
CA SER A 62 -5.38 8.60 3.00
C SER A 62 -5.62 9.86 2.13
N ARG A 63 -4.95 10.98 2.44
CA ARG A 63 -4.93 12.15 1.53
C ARG A 63 -4.29 11.82 0.18
N ALA A 64 -3.14 11.17 0.16
CA ALA A 64 -2.51 10.74 -1.09
C ALA A 64 -3.42 9.77 -1.87
N VAL A 65 -4.07 8.82 -1.19
CA VAL A 65 -5.04 7.89 -1.80
C VAL A 65 -6.19 8.66 -2.43
N ARG A 66 -6.80 9.61 -1.73
CA ARG A 66 -7.88 10.46 -2.26
C ARG A 66 -7.46 11.22 -3.51
N VAL A 67 -6.26 11.80 -3.53
CA VAL A 67 -5.73 12.48 -4.72
C VAL A 67 -5.52 11.50 -5.87
N TRP A 68 -5.03 10.30 -5.59
CA TRP A 68 -4.85 9.28 -6.61
C TRP A 68 -6.19 8.86 -7.24
N LEU A 69 -7.22 8.63 -6.40
CA LEU A 69 -8.58 8.26 -6.83
C LEU A 69 -9.25 9.37 -7.61
N ALA A 70 -9.05 10.64 -7.24
CA ALA A 70 -9.57 11.77 -8.00
C ALA A 70 -8.97 11.85 -9.41
N ARG A 71 -7.69 11.46 -9.58
CA ARG A 71 -7.01 11.40 -10.88
C ARG A 71 -7.34 10.13 -11.67
N HIS A 72 -7.70 9.05 -10.96
CA HIS A 72 -7.97 7.74 -11.54
C HIS A 72 -9.26 7.18 -10.93
N PRO A 73 -10.44 7.68 -11.35
CA PRO A 73 -11.71 7.23 -10.82
C PRO A 73 -11.85 5.72 -11.01
N PRO A 74 -11.96 4.94 -9.93
CA PRO A 74 -12.18 3.52 -10.07
C PRO A 74 -13.64 3.23 -10.45
N PRO A 75 -13.94 2.02 -10.94
CA PRO A 75 -15.31 1.54 -11.02
C PRO A 75 -16.05 1.67 -9.68
N SER A 76 -17.36 1.89 -9.71
CA SER A 76 -18.19 2.04 -8.50
C SER A 76 -18.21 0.79 -7.60
N ASP A 77 -17.95 -0.39 -8.17
CA ASP A 77 -17.86 -1.68 -7.48
C ASP A 77 -16.41 -2.05 -7.10
N ALA A 78 -15.46 -1.12 -7.24
CA ALA A 78 -14.07 -1.39 -6.91
C ALA A 78 -13.85 -1.48 -5.40
N THR A 79 -13.13 -2.52 -4.98
CA THR A 79 -12.65 -2.64 -3.60
C THR A 79 -11.36 -1.85 -3.44
N LEU A 80 -11.28 -0.99 -2.42
CA LEU A 80 -10.07 -0.26 -2.08
C LEU A 80 -9.45 -0.86 -0.82
N ARG A 81 -8.14 -1.08 -0.82
CA ARG A 81 -7.41 -1.59 0.34
C ARG A 81 -6.08 -0.87 0.55
N ALA A 82 -5.69 -0.72 1.80
CA ALA A 82 -4.33 -0.32 2.15
C ALA A 82 -3.58 -1.54 2.71
N ASP A 83 -2.59 -2.01 1.96
CA ASP A 83 -1.79 -3.18 2.32
C ASP A 83 -0.38 -2.74 2.77
N ALA A 84 0.31 -3.62 3.47
CA ALA A 84 1.72 -3.43 3.80
C ALA A 84 2.55 -4.60 3.28
N VAL A 85 3.73 -4.32 2.73
CA VAL A 85 4.69 -5.36 2.35
C VAL A 85 5.98 -5.18 3.13
N PHE A 86 6.30 -6.19 3.94
CA PHE A 86 7.52 -6.24 4.73
C PHE A 86 8.63 -6.95 3.95
N VAL A 87 9.71 -6.25 3.65
CA VAL A 87 10.88 -6.77 2.94
C VAL A 87 12.05 -6.93 3.91
N GLY A 88 12.62 -8.13 4.01
CA GLY A 88 13.81 -8.42 4.83
C GLY A 88 15.02 -8.76 3.97
N ARG A 89 16.23 -8.67 4.55
CA ARG A 89 17.50 -8.94 3.85
C ARG A 89 17.68 -10.39 3.38
N ARG A 90 17.10 -11.38 4.08
CA ARG A 90 17.28 -12.81 3.81
C ARG A 90 15.98 -13.61 3.72
N ALA A 91 14.84 -12.93 3.65
CA ALA A 91 13.53 -13.57 3.69
C ALA A 91 12.62 -13.06 2.58
N TRP A 92 11.75 -13.94 2.09
CA TRP A 92 10.74 -13.58 1.10
C TRP A 92 9.81 -12.48 1.65
N PRO A 93 9.39 -11.50 0.83
CA PRO A 93 8.50 -10.44 1.27
C PRO A 93 7.20 -11.01 1.85
N VAL A 94 6.80 -10.51 3.02
CA VAL A 94 5.48 -10.81 3.60
C VAL A 94 4.55 -9.67 3.28
N HIS A 95 3.40 -10.02 2.73
CA HIS A 95 2.37 -9.09 2.32
C HIS A 95 1.20 -9.24 3.27
N LEU A 96 1.01 -8.20 4.09
CA LEU A 96 -0.09 -8.03 5.02
C LEU A 96 -1.21 -7.29 4.30
N VAL A 97 -2.35 -7.96 4.15
CA VAL A 97 -3.56 -7.42 3.52
C VAL A 97 -4.33 -6.60 4.55
N ASP A 98 -4.91 -5.49 4.11
CA ASP A 98 -5.76 -4.62 4.94
C ASP A 98 -5.05 -4.17 6.24
N ALA A 99 -3.83 -3.66 6.05
CA ALA A 99 -2.93 -3.31 7.15
C ALA A 99 -3.44 -2.11 7.97
N PHE A 100 -4.28 -1.25 7.39
CA PHE A 100 -4.91 -0.12 8.07
C PHE A 100 -6.08 0.45 7.23
N ALA A 101 -7.00 1.15 7.90
CA ALA A 101 -8.13 1.79 7.25
C ALA A 101 -7.70 2.98 6.37
N ILE A 102 -8.41 3.16 5.26
CA ILE A 102 -8.35 4.37 4.43
C ILE A 102 -9.42 5.34 4.96
N GLU A 103 -8.98 6.52 5.40
CA GLU A 103 -9.80 7.60 5.99
C GLU A 103 -10.23 8.69 5.00
#